data_AF-A0A7V0TYS5-F1
#
_entry.id   AF-A0A7V0TYS5-F1
#
_cell.length_a   1.000
_cell.length_b   1.000
_cell.length_c   1.000
_cell.angle_alpha   90.00
_cell.angle_beta   90.00
_cell.angle_gamma   90.00
#
_symmetry.space_group_name_H-M   'P 1'
#
loop_
_entity.id
_entity.type
_entity.pdbx_description
1 polymer ?
#
loop_
_entity_poly.entity_id
_entity_poly.type
_entity_poly.pdbx_seq_one_letter_code
_entity_poly.pdbx_strand_id
1 'polypeptide(L)'
;MSHNPKLNTQNSLHWKERWELEAGREYEKYFAMSVQQLLIEIRAGRLGLYYQIWQALGDKADKSACLVLWEFLRDNPAKESELQRYHCAGALFKLLDAGDEFERIWRPQVQWGHEGEEKRQQSLQKLKKLI
;
A
#
# COMPACT_ATOMS: atom_id res chain seq x y z
N MET A 1 -14.27 35.38 36.28
CA MET A 1 -13.98 35.65 34.87
C MET A 1 -13.13 34.50 34.35
N SER A 2 -13.74 33.62 33.55
CA SER A 2 -13.06 32.48 32.92
C SER A 2 -12.44 32.97 31.62
N HIS A 3 -11.11 32.93 31.49
CA HIS A 3 -10.42 33.13 30.22
C HIS A 3 -9.55 31.91 29.95
N ASN A 4 -10.05 31.11 29.00
CA ASN A 4 -9.51 29.85 28.53
C ASN A 4 -8.31 30.13 27.62
N PRO A 5 -7.08 29.69 27.94
CA PRO A 5 -5.94 29.90 27.05
C PRO A 5 -6.08 28.99 25.82
N LYS A 6 -5.94 29.59 24.65
CA LYS A 6 -5.98 28.94 23.34
C LYS A 6 -5.07 27.71 23.32
N LEU A 7 -5.68 26.53 23.19
CA LEU A 7 -5.00 25.26 22.98
C LEU A 7 -4.26 25.26 21.64
N ASN A 8 -2.93 25.38 21.75
CA ASN A 8 -1.91 24.62 21.02
C ASN A 8 -2.16 24.30 19.53
N THR A 9 -1.93 25.27 18.65
CA THR A 9 -1.79 25.07 17.19
C THR A 9 -0.36 24.76 16.73
N GLN A 10 0.61 24.66 17.66
CA GLN A 10 2.03 24.53 17.34
C GLN A 10 2.51 23.06 17.32
N ASN A 11 1.78 22.14 17.98
CA ASN A 11 2.11 20.71 17.99
C ASN A 11 1.69 19.96 16.72
N SER A 12 0.73 20.48 15.94
CA SER A 12 0.18 19.78 14.77
C SER A 12 1.13 19.78 13.57
N LEU A 13 1.89 20.86 13.37
CA LEU A 13 2.92 20.94 12.32
C LEU A 13 4.05 19.94 12.59
N HIS A 14 4.43 19.78 13.87
CA HIS A 14 5.59 18.99 14.26
C HIS A 14 5.42 17.46 14.09
N TRP A 15 4.20 16.91 14.24
CA TRP A 15 4.01 15.47 14.01
C TRP A 15 3.96 15.14 12.53
N LYS A 16 3.36 16.01 11.71
CA LYS A 16 3.24 15.80 10.27
C LYS A 16 4.61 15.85 9.60
N GLU A 17 5.40 16.88 9.90
CA GLU A 17 6.76 17.02 9.37
C GLU A 17 7.65 15.83 9.76
N ARG A 18 7.55 15.37 11.01
CA ARG A 18 8.28 14.17 11.45
C ARG A 18 7.81 12.91 10.73
N TRP A 19 6.50 12.76 10.55
CA TRP A 19 5.96 11.64 9.79
C TRP A 19 6.45 11.64 8.35
N GLU A 20 6.42 12.79 7.67
CA GLU A 20 6.89 12.94 6.28
C GLU A 20 8.39 12.67 6.16
N LEU A 21 9.20 13.13 7.12
CA LEU A 21 10.64 12.87 7.16
C LEU A 21 10.94 11.37 7.30
N GLU A 22 10.30 10.69 8.27
CA GLU A 22 10.54 9.26 8.49
C GLU A 22 9.97 8.39 7.36
N ALA A 23 8.83 8.77 6.78
CA ALA A 23 8.32 8.14 5.56
C ALA A 23 9.30 8.33 4.39
N GLY A 24 9.85 9.53 4.21
CA GLY A 24 10.87 9.79 3.19
C GLY A 24 12.11 8.90 3.37
N ARG A 25 12.62 8.76 4.59
CA ARG A 25 13.75 7.87 4.91
C ARG A 25 13.43 6.40 4.66
N GLU A 26 12.22 5.96 5.02
CA GLU A 26 11.77 4.60 4.76
C GLU A 26 11.70 4.31 3.25
N TYR A 27 11.18 5.27 2.47
CA TYR A 27 11.18 5.20 1.01
C TYR A 27 12.60 5.11 0.45
N GLU A 28 13.51 6.01 0.83
CA GLU A 28 14.91 6.01 0.35
C GLU A 28 15.60 4.68 0.66
N LYS A 29 15.39 4.14 1.86
CA LYS A 29 15.90 2.82 2.27
C LYS A 29 15.39 1.73 1.35
N TYR A 30 14.09 1.65 1.10
CA TYR A 30 13.52 0.62 0.23
C TYR A 30 13.89 0.83 -1.24
N PHE A 31 13.92 2.06 -1.71
CA PHE A 31 14.29 2.40 -3.08
C PHE A 31 15.75 2.06 -3.39
N ALA A 32 16.64 2.10 -2.39
CA ALA A 32 18.03 1.64 -2.52
C ALA A 32 18.15 0.10 -2.62
N MET A 33 17.17 -0.68 -2.15
CA MET A 33 17.19 -2.14 -2.27
C MET A 33 16.94 -2.59 -3.71
N SER A 34 17.49 -3.73 -4.10
CA SER A 34 17.09 -4.39 -5.35
C SER A 34 15.63 -4.84 -5.30
N VAL A 35 14.99 -4.99 -6.47
CA VAL A 35 13.62 -5.51 -6.57
C VAL A 35 13.51 -6.88 -5.88
N GLN A 36 14.49 -7.76 -6.07
CA GLN A 36 14.51 -9.08 -5.44
C GLN A 36 14.52 -9.00 -3.90
N GLN A 37 15.29 -8.07 -3.32
CA GLN A 37 15.29 -7.83 -1.88
C GLN A 37 13.93 -7.33 -1.39
N LEU A 38 13.30 -6.39 -2.11
CA LEU A 38 11.94 -5.93 -1.77
C LEU A 38 10.93 -7.07 -1.76
N LEU A 39 10.97 -7.96 -2.74
CA LEU A 39 10.09 -9.13 -2.79
C LEU A 39 10.35 -10.10 -1.64
N ILE A 40 11.60 -10.25 -1.17
CA ILE A 40 11.94 -11.03 0.02
C ILE A 40 11.35 -10.39 1.29
N GLU A 41 11.48 -9.07 1.45
CA GLU A 41 10.91 -8.34 2.59
C GLU A 41 9.37 -8.47 2.62
N ILE A 42 8.71 -8.32 1.46
CA ILE A 42 7.25 -8.45 1.34
C ILE A 42 6.78 -9.85 1.74
N ARG A 43 7.41 -10.90 1.21
CA ARG A 43 7.07 -12.29 1.56
C ARG A 43 7.29 -12.61 3.04
N ALA A 44 8.26 -11.95 3.65
CA ALA A 44 8.53 -12.09 5.08
C ALA A 44 7.66 -11.17 5.97
N GLY A 45 6.74 -10.39 5.40
CA GLY A 45 5.88 -9.47 6.15
C GLY A 45 6.60 -8.24 6.71
N ARG A 46 7.82 -7.94 6.26
CA ARG A 46 8.62 -6.80 6.72
C ARG A 46 8.33 -5.54 5.91
N LEU A 47 7.11 -5.04 6.08
CA LEU A 47 6.53 -4.01 5.21
C LEU A 47 6.88 -2.56 5.58
N GLY A 48 7.53 -2.34 6.73
CA GLY A 48 7.77 -1.01 7.27
C GLY A 48 6.54 -0.43 7.98
N LEU A 49 6.69 0.78 8.51
CA LEU A 49 5.66 1.49 9.28
C LEU A 49 4.88 2.50 8.43
N TYR A 50 5.50 3.00 7.36
CA TYR A 50 4.96 4.05 6.51
C TYR A 50 4.50 3.53 5.16
N TYR A 51 4.48 2.20 4.99
CA TYR A 51 4.02 1.49 3.79
C TYR A 51 4.81 1.87 2.52
N GLN A 52 6.01 2.40 2.68
CA GLN A 52 6.82 2.92 1.57
C GLN A 52 7.41 1.82 0.69
N ILE A 53 7.43 0.57 1.18
CA ILE A 53 7.86 -0.59 0.41
C ILE A 53 7.05 -0.77 -0.87
N TRP A 54 5.73 -0.50 -0.83
CA TRP A 54 4.84 -0.64 -1.97
C TRP A 54 5.11 0.42 -3.01
N GLN A 55 5.29 1.67 -2.56
CA GLN A 55 5.61 2.79 -3.44
C GLN A 55 6.97 2.54 -4.12
N ALA A 56 8.00 2.21 -3.34
CA ALA A 56 9.33 1.92 -3.86
C ALA A 56 9.32 0.77 -4.89
N LEU A 57 8.56 -0.31 -4.64
CA LEU A 57 8.41 -1.41 -5.58
C LEU A 57 7.67 -0.96 -6.86
N GLY A 58 6.53 -0.28 -6.72
CA GLY A 58 5.71 0.17 -7.85
C GLY A 58 6.43 1.17 -8.75
N ASP A 59 7.36 1.95 -8.21
CA ASP A 59 8.13 2.95 -8.96
C ASP A 59 9.35 2.35 -9.70
N LYS A 60 9.80 1.14 -9.36
CA LYS A 60 11.05 0.57 -9.92
C LYS A 60 10.99 -0.86 -10.46
N ALA A 61 9.99 -1.65 -10.08
CA ALA A 61 9.87 -3.02 -10.53
C ALA A 61 9.24 -3.09 -11.92
N ASP A 62 9.29 -4.28 -12.53
CA ASP A 62 8.55 -4.61 -13.74
C ASP A 62 7.40 -5.58 -13.44
N LYS A 63 6.71 -6.02 -14.49
CA LYS A 63 5.56 -6.95 -14.40
C LYS A 63 5.88 -8.29 -13.71
N SER A 64 7.15 -8.69 -13.60
CA SER A 64 7.51 -9.94 -12.91
C SER A 64 7.17 -9.92 -11.41
N ALA A 65 7.03 -8.72 -10.81
CA ALA A 65 6.64 -8.57 -9.40
C ALA A 65 5.13 -8.71 -9.16
N CYS A 66 4.29 -8.64 -10.21
CA CYS A 66 2.83 -8.64 -10.09
C CYS A 66 2.29 -9.88 -9.34
N LEU A 67 2.85 -11.06 -9.59
CA LEU A 67 2.41 -12.29 -8.93
C LEU A 67 2.57 -12.22 -7.40
N VAL A 68 3.67 -11.65 -6.91
CA VAL A 68 3.92 -11.52 -5.47
C VAL A 68 2.94 -10.56 -4.81
N LEU A 69 2.61 -9.45 -5.48
CA LEU A 69 1.61 -8.51 -4.99
C LEU A 69 0.22 -9.14 -4.95
N TRP A 70 -0.12 -9.95 -5.95
CA TRP A 70 -1.37 -10.70 -5.94
C TRP A 70 -1.43 -11.75 -4.83
N GLU A 71 -0.34 -12.48 -4.59
CA GLU A 71 -0.21 -13.42 -3.47
C GLU A 71 -0.42 -12.71 -2.13
N PHE A 72 0.19 -11.53 -1.96
CA PHE A 72 -0.02 -10.72 -0.76
C PHE A 72 -1.49 -10.33 -0.57
N LEU A 73 -2.18 -9.88 -1.62
CA LEU A 73 -3.61 -9.57 -1.56
C LEU A 73 -4.49 -10.78 -1.20
N ARG A 74 -4.12 -11.97 -1.72
CA ARG A 74 -4.81 -13.23 -1.44
C ARG A 74 -4.66 -13.66 0.02
N ASP A 75 -3.44 -13.58 0.54
CA ASP A 75 -3.05 -14.16 1.84
C ASP A 75 -3.35 -13.23 3.02
N ASN A 76 -3.70 -11.96 2.76
CA ASN A 76 -4.03 -10.97 3.79
C ASN A 76 -5.50 -10.52 3.72
N PRO A 77 -6.47 -11.41 4.00
CA PRO A 77 -7.90 -11.10 3.86
C PRO A 77 -8.45 -10.19 4.97
N ALA A 78 -7.75 -10.09 6.10
CA ALA A 78 -8.27 -9.54 7.35
C ALA A 78 -8.50 -8.02 7.28
N LYS A 79 -9.53 -7.51 7.97
CA LYS A 79 -9.94 -6.10 7.86
C LYS A 79 -8.83 -5.14 8.28
N GLU A 80 -8.07 -5.50 9.31
CA GLU A 80 -6.92 -4.76 9.82
C GLU A 80 -5.80 -4.54 8.77
N SER A 81 -5.73 -5.39 7.74
CA SER A 81 -4.76 -5.27 6.64
C SER A 81 -5.26 -4.39 5.48
N GLU A 82 -6.41 -3.71 5.63
CA GLU A 82 -7.02 -2.93 4.55
C GLU A 82 -6.08 -1.87 3.97
N LEU A 83 -5.37 -1.13 4.83
CA LEU A 83 -4.43 -0.12 4.39
C LEU A 83 -3.24 -0.74 3.64
N GLN A 84 -2.73 -1.87 4.11
CA GLN A 84 -1.66 -2.60 3.41
C GLN A 84 -2.13 -3.12 2.04
N ARG A 85 -3.33 -3.69 1.96
CA ARG A 85 -3.93 -4.12 0.69
C ARG A 85 -4.11 -2.95 -0.27
N TYR A 86 -4.55 -1.80 0.23
CA TYR A 86 -4.72 -0.59 -0.58
C TYR A 86 -3.42 -0.17 -1.25
N HIS A 87 -2.33 -0.10 -0.48
CA HIS A 87 -1.02 0.26 -1.03
C HIS A 87 -0.43 -0.83 -1.96
N CYS A 88 -0.58 -2.10 -1.58
CA CYS A 88 -0.18 -3.23 -2.42
C CYS A 88 -0.90 -3.23 -3.78
N ALA A 89 -2.21 -2.98 -3.79
CA ALA A 89 -2.98 -2.90 -5.03
C ALA A 89 -2.59 -1.68 -5.87
N GLY A 90 -2.30 -0.54 -5.24
CA GLY A 90 -1.76 0.63 -5.95
C GLY A 90 -0.43 0.32 -6.65
N ALA A 91 0.48 -0.38 -5.97
CA ALA A 91 1.73 -0.83 -6.59
C ALA A 91 1.46 -1.80 -7.76
N LEU A 92 0.54 -2.74 -7.60
CA LEU A 92 0.17 -3.68 -8.67
C LEU A 92 -0.41 -2.95 -9.90
N PHE A 93 -1.27 -1.96 -9.70
CA PHE A 93 -1.87 -1.21 -10.81
C PHE A 93 -0.84 -0.38 -11.57
N LYS A 94 0.14 0.22 -10.87
CA LYS A 94 1.30 0.85 -11.51
C LYS A 94 2.06 -0.12 -12.40
N LEU A 95 2.36 -1.33 -11.91
CA LEU A 95 3.11 -2.33 -12.68
C LEU A 95 2.34 -2.89 -13.88
N LEU A 96 1.00 -2.91 -13.79
CA LEU A 96 0.15 -3.30 -14.92
C LEU A 96 0.05 -2.20 -16.00
N ASP A 97 0.63 -1.03 -15.77
CA ASP A 97 0.55 0.16 -16.64
C ASP A 97 -0.90 0.55 -16.95
N ALA A 98 -1.72 0.52 -15.90
CA ALA A 98 -3.16 0.43 -16.07
C ALA A 98 -3.84 1.81 -16.27
N GLY A 99 -3.15 2.90 -15.91
CA GLY A 99 -3.68 4.26 -15.99
C GLY A 99 -4.84 4.55 -15.03
N ASP A 100 -5.24 5.82 -14.95
CA ASP A 100 -6.20 6.33 -13.96
C ASP A 100 -7.60 5.70 -14.07
N GLU A 101 -8.04 5.42 -15.31
CA GLU A 101 -9.35 4.81 -15.54
C GLU A 101 -9.43 3.38 -15.01
N PHE A 102 -8.35 2.62 -15.15
CA PHE A 102 -8.27 1.28 -14.60
C PHE A 102 -8.28 1.32 -13.08
N GLU A 103 -7.51 2.22 -12.47
CA GLU A 103 -7.51 2.36 -11.01
C GLU A 103 -8.91 2.65 -10.48
N ARG A 104 -9.66 3.55 -11.14
CA ARG A 104 -11.04 3.86 -10.75
C ARG A 104 -11.95 2.63 -10.76
N ILE A 105 -11.78 1.71 -11.71
CA ILE A 105 -12.58 0.49 -11.85
C ILE A 105 -12.14 -0.60 -10.87
N TRP A 106 -10.84 -0.75 -10.63
CA TRP A 106 -10.28 -1.87 -9.88
C TRP A 106 -10.03 -1.58 -8.41
N ARG A 107 -9.81 -0.32 -8.03
CA ARG A 107 -9.58 0.07 -6.64
C ARG A 107 -10.73 -0.30 -5.69
N PRO A 108 -12.02 -0.13 -6.05
CA PRO A 108 -13.10 -0.63 -5.21
C PRO A 108 -13.08 -2.16 -5.09
N GLN A 109 -12.71 -2.86 -6.17
CA GLN A 109 -12.72 -4.33 -6.20
C GLN A 109 -11.71 -4.96 -5.25
N VAL A 110 -10.64 -4.25 -4.87
CA VAL A 110 -9.62 -4.72 -3.91
C VAL A 110 -9.89 -4.28 -2.47
N GLN A 111 -10.94 -3.50 -2.25
CA GLN A 111 -11.40 -3.01 -0.94
C GLN A 111 -12.55 -3.87 -0.38
N TRP A 112 -12.44 -5.19 -0.53
CA TRP A 112 -13.46 -6.18 -0.13
C TRP A 112 -13.64 -6.37 1.38
N GLY A 113 -13.02 -5.55 2.24
CA GLY A 113 -13.04 -5.72 3.70
C GLY A 113 -14.45 -5.72 4.31
N HIS A 114 -15.43 -5.23 3.56
CA HIS A 114 -16.83 -5.12 3.97
C HIS A 114 -17.80 -5.95 3.11
N GLU A 115 -17.34 -6.60 2.04
CA GLU A 115 -18.20 -7.27 1.05
C GLU A 115 -18.25 -8.81 1.20
N GLY A 116 -17.45 -9.37 2.12
CA GLY A 116 -17.42 -10.80 2.42
C GLY A 116 -16.47 -11.64 1.55
N GLU A 117 -16.34 -12.93 1.92
CA GLU A 117 -15.40 -13.89 1.33
C GLU A 117 -15.64 -14.12 -0.17
N GLU A 118 -16.89 -14.32 -0.57
CA GLU A 118 -17.23 -14.63 -1.97
C GLU A 118 -16.80 -13.50 -2.91
N LYS A 119 -17.09 -12.25 -2.52
CA LYS A 119 -16.67 -11.08 -3.30
C LYS A 119 -15.16 -10.99 -3.39
N ARG A 120 -14.45 -11.19 -2.28
CA ARG A 120 -12.97 -11.22 -2.29
C ARG A 120 -12.46 -12.21 -3.32
N GLN A 121 -12.97 -13.44 -3.30
CA GLN A 121 -12.51 -14.49 -4.23
C GLN A 121 -12.78 -14.12 -5.69
N GLN A 122 -13.96 -13.57 -5.99
CA GLN A 122 -14.28 -13.08 -7.34
C GLN A 122 -13.30 -11.97 -7.78
N SER A 123 -13.02 -10.99 -6.91
CA SER A 123 -12.07 -9.92 -7.20
C SER A 123 -10.64 -10.44 -7.40
N LEU A 124 -10.17 -11.36 -6.54
CA LEU A 124 -8.86 -11.97 -6.66
C LEU A 124 -8.71 -12.77 -7.96
N GLN A 125 -9.73 -13.53 -8.37
CA GLN A 125 -9.72 -14.27 -9.63
C GLN A 125 -9.70 -13.34 -10.84
N LYS A 126 -10.51 -12.28 -10.81
CA LYS A 126 -10.53 -11.26 -11.87
C LYS A 126 -9.17 -10.56 -11.99
N LEU A 127 -8.58 -10.18 -10.86
CA LEU A 127 -7.27 -9.54 -10.82
C LEU A 127 -6.16 -10.47 -11.29
N LYS A 128 -6.21 -11.76 -10.94
CA LYS A 128 -5.22 -12.77 -11.38
C LYS A 128 -5.15 -12.88 -12.90
N LYS A 129 -6.27 -12.68 -13.62
CA LYS A 129 -6.31 -12.76 -15.10
C LYS A 129 -5.58 -11.61 -15.79
N LEU A 130 -5.23 -10.55 -15.06
CA LEU A 130 -4.52 -9.38 -15.58
C LEU A 130 -3.00 -9.51 -15.42
N ILE A 131 -2.56 -10.50 -14.65
CA ILE A 131 -1.16 -10.78 -14.30
C ILE A 131 -0.67 -11.94 -15.15
#